data_AF-A0AAD8A128-F1
#
_entry.id   AF-A0AAD8A128-F1
#
_cell.length_a   1.000
_cell.length_b   1.000
_cell.length_c   1.000
_cell.angle_alpha   90.00
_cell.angle_beta   90.00
_cell.angle_gamma   90.00
#
_symmetry.space_group_name_H-M   'P 1'
#
loop_
_entity.id
_entity.type
_entity.pdbx_description
1 polymer ?
#
loop_
_entity_poly.entity_id
_entity_poly.type
_entity_poly.pdbx_seq_one_letter_code
_entity_poly.pdbx_strand_id
1 'polypeptide(L)'
;KGIVECDAAECPSHEGCYRLLSKDDGCCKVCRGCIYGGVHHPSGTEWRDPKKPCLVISCKAGVVTESEIKCHTHCSNPLPPSTWTVLSHLSWLPYEWPAGD
;
A
#
# COMPACT_ATOMS: atom_id res chain seq x y z
N LYS A 1 8.58 -49.36 17.81
CA LYS A 1 7.45 -48.38 17.80
C LYS A 1 8.06 -47.00 17.94
N GLY A 2 7.91 -46.13 16.94
CA GLY A 2 8.34 -44.74 17.02
C GLY A 2 7.13 -43.86 17.37
N ILE A 3 7.36 -42.85 18.21
CA ILE A 3 6.38 -41.80 18.49
C ILE A 3 6.67 -40.68 17.50
N VAL A 4 5.64 -40.19 16.83
CA VAL A 4 5.68 -39.00 15.97
C VAL A 4 4.97 -37.90 16.72
N GLU A 5 5.70 -36.83 17.04
CA GLU A 5 5.14 -35.58 17.53
C GLU A 5 5.09 -34.60 16.36
N CYS A 6 3.88 -34.10 16.07
CA CYS A 6 3.67 -33.07 15.07
C CYS A 6 3.43 -31.75 15.80
N ASP A 7 4.28 -30.77 15.56
CA ASP A 7 4.02 -29.40 16.01
C ASP A 7 2.89 -28.78 15.17
N ALA A 8 1.98 -28.09 15.83
CA ALA A 8 0.98 -27.29 15.14
C ALA A 8 1.67 -26.14 14.40
N ALA A 9 1.35 -25.95 13.12
CA ALA A 9 1.86 -24.83 12.36
C ALA A 9 1.37 -23.51 12.97
N GLU A 10 2.29 -22.61 13.29
CA GLU A 10 1.95 -21.29 13.81
C GLU A 10 1.40 -20.41 12.68
N CYS A 11 0.19 -19.89 12.87
CA CYS A 11 -0.47 -19.03 11.88
C CYS A 11 -0.26 -17.55 12.22
N PRO A 12 -0.07 -16.69 11.20
CA PRO A 12 0.06 -15.25 11.42
C PRO A 12 -1.22 -14.66 12.00
N SER A 13 -1.07 -13.58 12.78
CA SER A 13 -2.20 -12.85 13.35
C SER A 13 -3.13 -12.30 12.25
N HIS A 14 -4.43 -12.32 12.51
CA HIS A 14 -5.48 -11.83 11.62
C HIS A 14 -6.23 -10.62 12.20
N GLU A 15 -5.59 -9.88 13.11
CA GLU A 15 -6.16 -8.69 13.74
C GLU A 15 -6.70 -7.69 12.70
N GLY A 16 -7.94 -7.23 12.92
CA GLY A 16 -8.61 -6.30 12.01
C GLY A 16 -9.07 -6.89 10.67
N CYS A 17 -8.98 -8.21 10.46
CA CYS A 17 -9.55 -8.90 9.30
C CYS A 17 -10.96 -9.44 9.59
N TYR A 18 -11.98 -8.90 8.93
CA TYR A 18 -13.37 -9.37 9.09
C TYR A 18 -13.77 -10.43 8.04
N ARG A 19 -12.83 -10.86 7.18
CA ARG A 19 -13.13 -11.80 6.09
C ARG A 19 -11.94 -12.72 5.79
N LEU A 20 -11.94 -13.85 6.48
CA LEU A 20 -10.97 -14.93 6.31
C LEU A 20 -11.40 -15.91 5.21
N LEU A 21 -10.43 -16.44 4.48
CA LEU A 21 -10.58 -17.46 3.47
C LEU A 21 -9.72 -18.67 3.86
N SER A 22 -10.28 -19.87 3.68
CA SER A 22 -9.49 -21.09 3.68
C SER A 22 -8.72 -21.17 2.36
N LYS A 23 -7.44 -21.54 2.42
CA LYS A 23 -6.65 -21.82 1.23
C LYS A 23 -6.74 -23.32 0.97
N ASP A 24 -7.05 -23.74 -0.26
CA ASP A 24 -7.23 -25.16 -0.63
C ASP A 24 -6.06 -26.06 -0.19
N ASP A 25 -4.82 -25.55 -0.23
CA ASP A 25 -3.61 -26.30 0.14
C ASP A 25 -2.94 -25.80 1.44
N GLY A 26 -3.61 -24.97 2.25
CA GLY A 26 -2.99 -24.30 3.39
C GLY A 26 -3.64 -24.62 4.74
N CYS A 27 -2.81 -24.86 5.76
CA CYS A 27 -3.27 -24.99 7.16
C CYS A 27 -3.87 -23.68 7.69
N CYS A 28 -3.26 -22.54 7.33
CA CYS A 28 -3.67 -21.23 7.83
C CYS A 28 -4.69 -20.55 6.93
N LYS A 29 -5.68 -19.91 7.58
CA LYS A 29 -6.59 -18.99 6.90
C LYS A 29 -5.82 -17.75 6.46
N VAL A 30 -6.30 -17.11 5.39
CA VAL A 30 -5.75 -15.86 4.88
C VAL A 30 -6.82 -14.78 4.85
N CYS A 31 -6.44 -13.54 5.09
CA CYS A 31 -7.36 -12.43 4.94
C CYS A 31 -7.60 -12.16 3.45
N ARG A 32 -8.86 -11.96 3.03
CA ARG A 32 -9.18 -11.71 1.62
C ARG A 32 -8.49 -10.43 1.11
N GLY A 33 -7.70 -10.56 0.04
CA GLY A 33 -7.17 -9.44 -0.73
C GLY A 33 -8.20 -8.82 -1.69
N CYS A 34 -7.78 -7.78 -2.39
CA CYS A 34 -8.60 -7.01 -3.32
C CYS A 34 -8.10 -7.18 -4.75
N ILE A 35 -8.98 -6.94 -5.73
CA ILE A 35 -8.60 -6.77 -7.13
C ILE A 35 -8.84 -5.30 -7.49
N TYR A 36 -7.78 -4.60 -7.90
CA TYR A 36 -7.85 -3.21 -8.34
C TYR A 36 -7.07 -3.06 -9.64
N GLY A 37 -7.69 -2.49 -10.68
CA GLY A 37 -7.06 -2.39 -12.01
C GLY A 37 -6.64 -3.73 -12.61
N GLY A 38 -7.30 -4.83 -12.22
CA GLY A 38 -6.93 -6.19 -12.64
C GLY A 38 -5.75 -6.82 -11.86
N VAL A 39 -5.15 -6.10 -10.91
CA VAL A 39 -4.04 -6.57 -10.08
C VAL A 39 -4.54 -6.99 -8.70
N HIS A 40 -3.98 -8.07 -8.16
CA HIS A 40 -4.26 -8.52 -6.80
C HIS A 40 -3.43 -7.77 -5.76
N HIS A 41 -4.10 -7.23 -4.74
CA HIS A 41 -3.51 -6.53 -3.61
C HIS A 41 -3.81 -7.29 -2.31
N PRO A 42 -2.80 -7.70 -1.53
CA PRO A 42 -3.01 -8.33 -0.23
C PRO A 42 -3.81 -7.43 0.73
N SER A 43 -4.59 -8.02 1.62
CA SER A 43 -5.26 -7.25 2.67
C SER A 43 -4.24 -6.56 3.58
N GLY A 44 -4.52 -5.33 3.98
CA GLY A 44 -3.63 -4.48 4.77
C GLY A 44 -2.66 -3.64 3.94
N THR A 45 -2.70 -3.74 2.61
CA THR A 45 -1.86 -2.92 1.73
C THR A 45 -2.46 -1.55 1.49
N GLU A 46 -1.58 -0.58 1.31
CA GLU A 46 -1.88 0.79 0.92
C GLU A 46 -0.88 1.24 -0.15
N TRP A 47 -1.36 1.94 -1.18
CA TRP A 47 -0.54 2.48 -2.26
C TRP A 47 -1.12 3.80 -2.78
N ARG A 48 -0.36 4.49 -3.65
CA ARG A 48 -0.78 5.73 -4.29
C ARG A 48 -0.80 5.56 -5.80
N ASP A 49 -1.70 6.28 -6.46
CA ASP A 49 -1.68 6.37 -7.92
C ASP A 49 -0.53 7.31 -8.35
N PRO A 50 0.40 6.86 -9.21
CA PRO A 50 1.51 7.70 -9.69
C PRO A 50 1.05 8.96 -10.43
N LYS A 51 -0.12 8.91 -11.07
CA LYS A 51 -0.75 10.04 -11.79
C LYS A 51 -1.56 10.93 -10.86
N LYS A 52 -2.00 10.42 -9.71
CA LYS A 52 -2.74 11.16 -8.67
C LYS A 52 -2.07 10.94 -7.31
N PRO A 53 -0.96 11.63 -7.00
CA PRO A 53 -0.14 11.34 -5.81
C PRO A 53 -0.86 11.59 -4.47
N CYS A 54 -1.95 12.37 -4.48
CA CYS A 54 -2.79 12.58 -3.31
C CYS A 54 -3.87 11.50 -3.13
N LEU A 55 -4.13 10.69 -4.15
CA LEU A 55 -5.04 9.55 -4.07
C LEU A 55 -4.31 8.39 -3.37
N VAL A 56 -4.81 8.04 -2.20
CA VAL A 56 -4.39 6.88 -1.42
C VAL A 56 -5.43 5.79 -1.60
N ILE A 57 -4.98 4.60 -1.96
CA ILE A 57 -5.82 3.43 -2.19
C ILE A 57 -5.40 2.39 -1.17
N SER A 58 -6.35 1.84 -0.43
CA SER A 58 -6.11 0.81 0.57
C SER A 58 -6.98 -0.41 0.32
N CYS A 59 -6.44 -1.59 0.63
CA CYS A 59 -7.17 -2.85 0.59
C CYS A 59 -7.32 -3.40 2.01
N LYS A 60 -8.55 -3.63 2.47
CA LYS A 60 -8.81 -4.28 3.76
C LYS A 60 -9.92 -5.31 3.64
N ALA A 61 -9.58 -6.58 3.86
CA ALA A 61 -10.49 -7.72 3.87
C ALA A 61 -11.43 -7.79 2.65
N GLY A 62 -10.89 -7.49 1.48
CA GLY A 62 -11.56 -7.55 0.18
C GLY A 62 -12.31 -6.28 -0.22
N VAL A 63 -12.21 -5.21 0.57
CA VAL A 63 -12.76 -3.89 0.25
C VAL A 63 -11.62 -2.96 -0.15
N VAL A 64 -11.78 -2.32 -1.31
CA VAL A 64 -10.93 -1.23 -1.77
C VAL A 64 -11.51 0.09 -1.26
N THR A 65 -10.70 0.89 -0.61
CA THR A 65 -11.05 2.25 -0.17
C THR A 65 -10.13 3.24 -0.85
N GLU A 66 -10.71 4.18 -1.59
CA GLU A 66 -10.01 5.33 -2.15
C GLU A 66 -10.21 6.54 -1.25
N SER A 67 -9.13 7.24 -0.91
CA SER A 67 -9.16 8.49 -0.16
C SER A 67 -8.23 9.51 -0.78
N GLU A 68 -8.61 10.78 -0.73
CA GLU A 68 -7.79 11.87 -1.26
C GLU A 68 -7.26 12.72 -0.12
N ILE A 69 -5.95 12.89 -0.07
CA ILE A 69 -5.29 13.78 0.88
C ILE A 69 -5.56 15.22 0.48
N LYS A 70 -6.22 15.96 1.36
CA LYS A 70 -6.42 17.39 1.24
C LYS A 70 -5.53 18.12 2.23
N CYS A 71 -4.61 18.94 1.71
CA CYS A 71 -3.77 19.80 2.52
C CYS A 71 -4.49 21.12 2.77
N HIS A 72 -4.58 21.52 4.04
CA HIS A 72 -5.03 22.86 4.40
C HIS A 72 -3.82 23.77 4.53
N THR A 73 -3.89 24.94 3.90
CA THR A 73 -2.84 25.95 3.93
C THR A 73 -3.43 27.29 4.31
N HIS A 74 -2.68 28.03 5.12
CA HIS A 74 -3.03 29.38 5.51
C HIS A 74 -2.56 30.43 4.49
N CYS A 75 -1.86 30.00 3.42
CA CYS A 75 -1.48 30.88 2.33
C CYS A 75 -2.71 31.24 1.49
N SER A 76 -2.88 32.53 1.16
CA SER A 76 -3.99 32.99 0.33
C SER A 76 -3.91 32.51 -1.13
N ASN A 77 -2.72 32.17 -1.62
CA ASN A 77 -2.51 31.66 -2.98
C ASN A 77 -1.43 30.55 -2.99
N PRO A 78 -1.77 29.32 -2.56
CA PRO A 78 -0.83 28.22 -2.53
C PRO A 78 -0.53 27.69 -3.93
N LEU A 79 0.75 27.41 -4.19
CA LEU A 79 1.17 26.69 -5.39
C LEU A 79 1.05 25.17 -5.17
N PRO A 80 0.73 24.38 -6.20
CA PRO A 80 0.71 22.92 -6.10
C PRO A 80 2.12 22.38 -5.78
N PRO A 81 2.23 21.21 -5.14
CA PRO A 81 3.52 20.57 -4.89
C PRO A 81 4.25 20.32 -6.22
N SER A 82 5.54 20.67 -6.28
CA SER A 82 6.35 20.53 -7.48
C SER A 82 6.47 19.04 -7.88
N THR A 83 6.15 18.73 -9.14
CA THR A 83 6.19 17.36 -9.69
C THR A 83 7.62 16.86 -9.93
N TRP A 84 8.61 17.75 -9.84
CA TRP A 84 10.05 17.47 -10.03
C TRP A 84 10.63 16.52 -8.97
N THR A 85 10.11 16.52 -7.74
CA THR A 85 10.65 15.70 -6.64
C THR A 85 10.33 14.20 -6.79
N VAL A 86 9.49 13.80 -7.74
CA VAL A 86 9.22 12.38 -8.03
C VAL A 86 10.26 11.79 -9.01
N LEU A 87 10.89 12.63 -9.84
CA LEU A 87 11.89 12.21 -10.83
C LEU A 87 13.30 12.03 -10.25
N SER A 88 13.54 12.50 -9.03
CA SER A 88 14.85 12.37 -8.35
C SER A 88 15.16 10.95 -7.86
N HIS A 89 14.19 10.02 -7.85
CA HIS A 89 14.48 8.59 -7.64
C HIS A 89 14.96 7.88 -8.91
N LEU A 90 14.99 8.54 -10.07
CA LEU A 90 15.33 7.92 -11.36
C LEU A 90 16.52 8.56 -12.09
N SER A 91 17.24 9.52 -11.50
CA SER A 91 18.49 9.99 -12.13
C SER A 91 19.48 10.58 -11.15
N TRP A 92 20.55 9.82 -10.87
CA TRP A 92 21.83 10.38 -10.47
C TRP A 92 22.42 11.13 -11.67
N LEU A 93 21.97 12.36 -11.90
CA LEU A 93 22.62 13.30 -12.78
C LEU A 93 22.92 14.56 -11.96
N PRO A 94 24.19 14.97 -11.81
CA PRO A 94 24.50 16.25 -11.23
C PRO A 94 24.04 17.31 -12.23
N TYR A 95 23.08 18.16 -11.85
CA TYR A 95 22.77 19.31 -12.70
C TYR A 95 22.53 20.56 -11.86
N GLU A 96 23.28 21.59 -12.24
CA GLU A 96 23.55 22.82 -11.53
C GLU A 96 22.33 23.67 -11.17
N TRP A 97 22.47 24.37 -10.05
CA TRP A 97 21.55 25.34 -9.48
C TRP A 97 21.80 26.73 -10.10
N PRO A 98 20.86 27.37 -10.82
CA PRO A 98 20.93 28.81 -11.00
C PRO A 98 20.37 29.47 -9.73
N ALA A 99 21.25 30.09 -8.95
CA ALA A 99 20.85 31.07 -7.94
C ALA A 99 20.20 32.25 -8.68
N GLY A 100 18.96 32.57 -8.33
CA GLY A 100 18.30 33.79 -8.79
C GLY A 100 18.36 34.84 -7.68
N ASP A 101 18.74 36.06 -8.08
CA ASP A 101 18.80 37.32 -7.32
C ASP A 101 17.52 37.68 -6.53
#